data_AF-A0A7G9W3T0-F1
#
_entry.id   AF-A0A7G9W3T0-F1
#
_cell.length_a   1.000
_cell.length_b   1.000
_cell.length_c   1.000
_cell.angle_alpha   90.00
_cell.angle_beta   90.00
_cell.angle_gamma   90.00
#
_symmetry.space_group_name_H-M   'P 1'
#
loop_
_entity.id
_entity.type
_entity.pdbx_description
1 polymer ?
#
loop_
_entity_poly.entity_id
_entity_poly.type
_entity_poly.pdbx_seq_one_letter_code
_entity_poly.pdbx_strand_id
1 'polypeptide(L)'
;MRALFGRKVCDLKELRELTHQAIKDGQNGQPYTITREVILKDEEFRNFAEDFFKDQDWITAEDGGVNQEGEVRCIRVVNIDTGEKVLVNTEGYSYPRYTGLEI
;
A
#
# COMPACT_ATOMS: atom_id res chain seq x y z
N MET A 1 -0.58 -13.73 1.93
CA MET A 1 -1.39 -13.32 0.74
C MET A 1 -0.44 -12.77 -0.32
N ARG A 2 -0.89 -12.43 -1.54
CA ARG A 2 0.01 -11.84 -2.57
C ARG A 2 -0.57 -10.56 -3.15
N ALA A 3 0.28 -9.58 -3.41
CA ALA A 3 -0.10 -8.31 -4.02
C ALA A 3 1.03 -7.79 -4.93
N LEU A 4 0.66 -7.00 -5.92
CA LEU A 4 1.60 -6.30 -6.79
C LEU A 4 1.98 -4.97 -6.13
N PHE A 5 3.26 -4.80 -5.79
CA PHE A 5 3.76 -3.57 -5.20
C PHE A 5 4.43 -2.69 -6.26
N GLY A 6 3.98 -1.46 -6.37
CA GLY A 6 4.68 -0.40 -7.08
C GLY A 6 5.61 0.35 -6.13
N ARG A 7 6.80 0.70 -6.61
CA ARG A 7 7.77 1.51 -5.86
C ARG A 7 7.60 2.97 -6.26
N LYS A 8 7.48 3.88 -5.28
CA LYS A 8 7.34 5.33 -5.51
C LYS A 8 6.21 5.65 -6.50
N VAL A 9 5.07 5.00 -6.32
CA VAL A 9 3.85 5.35 -7.06
C VAL A 9 3.35 6.68 -6.50
N CYS A 10 2.87 7.58 -7.35
CA CYS A 10 2.48 8.92 -6.96
C CYS A 10 1.11 8.95 -6.29
N ASP A 11 0.14 8.22 -6.83
CA ASP A 11 -1.25 8.26 -6.38
C ASP A 11 -2.01 6.95 -6.67
N LEU A 12 -3.25 6.86 -6.21
CA LEU A 12 -4.11 5.69 -6.40
C LEU A 12 -4.44 5.41 -7.87
N LYS A 13 -4.50 6.45 -8.71
CA LYS A 13 -4.82 6.29 -10.13
C LYS A 13 -3.66 5.57 -10.83
N GLU A 14 -2.44 6.05 -10.64
CA GLU A 14 -1.23 5.40 -11.15
C GLU A 14 -1.11 3.97 -10.61
N LEU A 15 -1.37 3.76 -9.31
CA LEU A 15 -1.32 2.43 -8.71
C LEU A 15 -2.27 1.44 -9.39
N ARG A 16 -3.50 1.87 -9.70
CA ARG A 16 -4.48 1.05 -10.43
C ARG A 16 -4.02 0.72 -11.85
N GLU A 17 -3.49 1.71 -12.56
CA GLU A 17 -2.98 1.53 -13.92
C GLU A 17 -1.82 0.51 -13.95
N LEU A 18 -0.84 0.68 -13.05
CA LEU A 18 0.29 -0.26 -12.91
C LEU A 18 -0.17 -1.65 -12.52
N THR A 19 -1.10 -1.77 -11.56
CA THR A 19 -1.63 -3.05 -11.11
C THR A 19 -2.37 -3.78 -12.23
N HIS A 20 -3.25 -3.09 -12.96
CA HIS A 20 -3.96 -3.67 -14.09
C HIS A 20 -3.01 -4.12 -15.21
N GLN A 21 -1.98 -3.33 -15.51
CA GLN A 21 -0.99 -3.69 -16.52
C GLN A 21 -0.21 -4.95 -16.09
N ALA A 22 0.27 -4.99 -14.84
CA ALA A 22 0.99 -6.14 -14.32
C ALA A 22 0.14 -7.43 -14.26
N ILE A 23 -1.16 -7.33 -13.97
CA ILE A 23 -2.08 -8.47 -14.05
C ILE A 23 -2.23 -8.97 -15.49
N LYS A 24 -2.37 -8.06 -16.47
CA LYS A 24 -2.43 -8.43 -17.90
C LYS A 24 -1.16 -9.12 -18.37
N ASP A 25 -0.02 -8.70 -17.84
CA ASP A 25 1.29 -9.29 -18.13
C ASP A 25 1.56 -10.60 -17.37
N GLY A 26 0.60 -11.08 -16.56
CA GLY A 26 0.68 -12.36 -15.84
C GLY A 26 1.59 -12.34 -14.61
N GLN A 27 1.83 -11.19 -14.00
CA GLN A 27 2.66 -11.09 -12.80
C GLN A 27 1.93 -11.61 -11.55
N ASN A 28 2.64 -12.41 -10.74
CA ASN A 28 2.07 -13.10 -9.57
C ASN A 28 2.15 -12.32 -8.25
N GLY A 29 2.62 -11.07 -8.26
CA GLY A 29 2.83 -10.26 -7.05
C GLY A 29 3.89 -10.81 -6.09
N GLN A 30 4.01 -10.22 -4.91
CA GLN A 30 4.91 -10.62 -3.82
C GLN A 30 4.09 -11.08 -2.61
N PRO A 31 4.58 -12.05 -1.81
CA PRO A 31 3.93 -12.40 -0.57
C PRO A 31 3.99 -11.24 0.42
N TYR A 32 2.93 -11.04 1.18
CA TYR A 32 2.88 -9.99 2.20
C TYR A 32 2.11 -10.46 3.44
N THR A 33 2.41 -9.76 4.55
CA THR A 33 1.74 -9.86 5.83
C THR A 33 1.24 -8.49 6.29
N ILE A 34 0.12 -8.46 7.01
CA ILE A 34 -0.44 -7.23 7.56
C ILE A 34 0.08 -7.04 8.98
N THR A 35 0.77 -5.92 9.23
CA THR A 35 1.27 -5.57 10.56
C THR A 35 0.22 -4.83 11.39
N ARG A 36 -0.59 -3.99 10.73
CA ARG A 36 -1.72 -3.26 11.32
C ARG A 36 -2.65 -2.70 10.26
N GLU A 37 -3.82 -2.24 10.70
CA GLU A 37 -4.81 -1.58 9.85
C GLU A 37 -4.95 -0.10 10.22
N VAL A 38 -5.18 0.73 9.22
CA VAL A 38 -5.55 2.15 9.35
C VAL A 38 -6.90 2.31 8.68
N ILE A 39 -7.91 2.66 9.45
CA ILE A 39 -9.29 2.77 8.98
C ILE A 39 -9.59 4.26 8.80
N LEU A 40 -9.88 4.66 7.56
CA LEU A 40 -10.14 6.04 7.17
C LEU A 40 -11.56 6.18 6.63
N LYS A 41 -12.15 7.36 6.83
CA LYS A 41 -13.34 7.77 6.07
C LYS A 41 -12.95 8.11 4.64
N ASP A 42 -13.94 8.13 3.75
CA ASP A 42 -13.70 8.34 2.32
C ASP A 42 -12.93 9.63 1.99
N GLU A 43 -13.20 10.73 2.69
CA GLU A 43 -12.48 12.00 2.50
C GLU A 43 -11.00 11.89 2.89
N GLU A 44 -10.70 11.31 4.05
CA GLU A 44 -9.33 11.10 4.55
C GLU A 44 -8.57 10.13 3.66
N PHE A 45 -9.23 9.05 3.23
CA PHE A 45 -8.66 8.08 2.32
C PHE A 45 -8.31 8.72 0.97
N ARG A 46 -9.21 9.54 0.40
CA ARG A 46 -8.94 10.26 -0.84
C ARG A 46 -7.75 11.23 -0.72
N ASN A 47 -7.64 11.97 0.39
CA ASN A 47 -6.48 12.83 0.66
C ASN A 47 -5.17 12.04 0.87
N PHE A 48 -5.25 10.85 1.48
CA PHE A 48 -4.11 9.93 1.54
C PHE A 48 -3.70 9.44 0.14
N ALA A 49 -4.69 9.11 -0.69
CA ALA A 49 -4.47 8.40 -1.94
C ALA A 49 -4.25 9.32 -3.16
N GLU A 50 -4.35 10.64 -2.99
CA GLU A 50 -4.01 11.63 -4.02
C GLU A 50 -2.51 11.91 -4.13
N ASP A 51 -1.73 11.62 -3.07
CA ASP A 51 -0.29 11.84 -3.03
C ASP A 51 0.39 10.94 -1.98
N PHE A 52 0.92 9.81 -2.44
CA PHE A 52 1.65 8.83 -1.63
C PHE A 52 3.05 9.30 -1.19
N PHE A 53 3.51 10.48 -1.60
CA PHE A 53 4.75 11.06 -1.08
C PHE A 53 4.53 11.95 0.14
N LYS A 54 3.27 12.21 0.53
CA LYS A 54 2.97 12.90 1.78
C LYS A 54 3.27 12.03 2.97
N ASP A 55 3.96 12.61 3.94
CA ASP A 55 4.18 12.01 5.25
C ASP A 55 2.83 11.70 5.92
N GLN A 56 2.81 10.58 6.64
CA GLN A 56 1.65 10.11 7.37
C GLN A 56 2.03 10.00 8.85
N ASP A 57 1.29 10.69 9.72
CA ASP A 57 1.51 10.70 11.17
C ASP A 57 1.35 9.32 11.81
N TRP A 58 0.55 8.45 11.19
CA TRP A 58 0.39 7.07 11.61
C TRP A 58 1.58 6.19 11.23
N ILE A 59 2.51 6.58 10.36
CA ILE A 59 3.67 5.76 9.97
C ILE A 59 4.83 5.91 10.97
N THR A 60 5.44 4.79 11.33
CA THR A 60 6.67 4.71 12.12
C THR A 60 7.82 4.09 11.33
N ALA A 61 9.06 4.34 11.78
CA ALA A 61 10.26 3.79 11.14
C ALA A 61 10.33 2.24 11.16
N GLU A 62 9.55 1.59 12.02
CA GLU A 62 9.54 0.13 12.18
C GLU A 62 8.49 -0.59 11.31
N ASP A 63 7.62 0.14 10.62
CA ASP A 63 6.47 -0.43 9.89
C ASP A 63 6.85 -1.17 8.59
N GLY A 64 7.99 -0.84 7.98
CA GLY A 64 8.38 -1.32 6.65
C GLY A 64 9.26 -2.57 6.60
N GLY A 65 9.80 -2.84 5.41
CA GLY A 65 10.75 -3.93 5.15
C GLY A 65 10.09 -5.30 4.97
N VAL A 66 10.89 -6.35 5.13
CA VAL A 66 10.45 -7.75 4.99
C VAL A 66 10.59 -8.50 6.32
N ASN A 67 9.72 -9.47 6.57
CA ASN A 67 9.84 -10.36 7.73
C ASN A 67 10.88 -11.47 7.48
N GLN A 68 11.11 -12.33 8.48
CA GLN A 68 12.06 -13.45 8.39
C GLN A 68 11.69 -14.50 7.33
N GLU A 69 10.41 -14.56 6.94
CA GLU A 69 9.88 -15.46 5.92
C GLU A 69 9.96 -14.86 4.50
N GLY A 70 10.47 -13.63 4.38
CA GLY A 70 10.58 -12.92 3.10
C GLY A 70 9.27 -12.28 2.63
N GLU A 71 8.27 -12.18 3.50
CA GLU A 71 7.02 -11.48 3.19
C GLU A 71 7.17 -9.97 3.42
N VAL A 72 6.62 -9.19 2.50
CA VAL A 72 6.53 -7.72 2.63
C VAL A 72 5.66 -7.39 3.85
N ARG A 73 6.18 -6.59 4.79
CA ARG A 73 5.42 -6.09 5.94
C ARG A 73 4.59 -4.88 5.51
N CYS A 74 3.28 -4.93 5.71
CA CYS A 74 2.39 -3.92 5.19
C CYS A 74 1.42 -3.40 6.24
N ILE A 75 1.19 -2.09 6.21
CA ILE A 75 0.00 -1.47 6.80
C ILE A 75 -1.14 -1.60 5.78
N ARG A 76 -2.31 -2.06 6.22
CA ARG A 76 -3.52 -2.05 5.38
C ARG A 76 -4.30 -0.76 5.65
N VAL A 77 -4.34 0.14 4.69
CA VAL A 77 -5.16 1.35 4.75
C VAL A 77 -6.51 1.05 4.12
N VAL A 78 -7.60 1.19 4.88
CA VAL A 78 -8.96 0.81 4.49
C VAL A 78 -9.83 2.05 4.41
N ASN A 79 -10.48 2.26 3.27
CA ASN A 79 -11.61 3.15 3.15
C ASN A 79 -12.85 2.43 3.70
N ILE A 80 -13.38 2.87 4.83
CA ILE A 80 -14.52 2.20 5.48
C ILE A 80 -15.83 2.33 4.66
N ASP A 81 -15.95 3.39 3.87
CA ASP A 81 -17.19 3.70 3.15
C ASP A 81 -17.28 2.93 1.82
N THR A 82 -16.14 2.70 1.16
CA THR A 82 -16.07 2.00 -0.14
C THR A 82 -15.54 0.57 -0.05
N GLY A 83 -14.86 0.23 1.05
CA GLY A 83 -14.15 -1.03 1.21
C GLY A 83 -12.84 -1.12 0.43
N GLU A 84 -12.40 -0.02 -0.21
CA GLU A 84 -11.11 0.03 -0.92
C GLU A 84 -9.94 -0.10 0.05
N LYS A 85 -8.88 -0.78 -0.41
CA LYS A 85 -7.72 -1.10 0.42
C LYS A 85 -6.41 -0.88 -0.32
N VAL A 86 -5.52 -0.14 0.31
CA VAL A 86 -4.15 0.07 -0.14
C VAL A 86 -3.20 -0.55 0.89
N LEU A 87 -2.29 -1.39 0.41
CA LEU A 87 -1.19 -1.94 1.18
C LEU A 87 -0.03 -0.97 1.12
N VAL A 88 0.56 -0.65 2.27
CA VAL A 88 1.66 0.31 2.40
C VAL A 88 2.86 -0.36 3.06
N ASN A 89 3.99 -0.38 2.37
CA ASN A 89 5.29 -0.67 2.97
C ASN A 89 6.17 0.59 2.90
N THR A 90 6.72 0.97 4.05
CA THR A 90 7.36 2.27 4.23
C THR A 90 8.86 2.22 4.04
N GLU A 91 9.50 1.04 4.10
CA GLU A 91 10.96 0.87 4.10
C GLU A 91 11.70 1.85 5.05
N GLY A 92 11.09 2.16 6.21
CA GLY A 92 11.66 3.06 7.23
C GLY A 92 11.44 4.56 6.99
N TYR A 93 10.71 4.93 5.93
CA TYR A 93 10.29 6.31 5.68
C TYR A 93 8.96 6.64 6.39
N SER A 94 8.63 7.93 6.48
CA SER A 94 7.36 8.47 7.00
C SER A 94 6.23 8.49 5.97
N TYR A 95 6.46 7.99 4.75
CA TYR A 95 5.48 7.96 3.66
C TYR A 95 5.41 6.58 2.99
N PRO A 96 4.32 6.29 2.25
CA PRO A 96 4.14 5.06 1.48
C PRO A 96 5.17 4.84 0.35
N ARG A 97 6.33 4.29 0.68
CA ARG A 97 7.38 4.08 -0.34
C ARG A 97 7.05 3.00 -1.37
N TYR A 98 6.40 1.93 -0.91
CA TYR A 98 5.86 0.87 -1.76
C TYR A 98 4.37 0.75 -1.47
N THR A 99 3.56 0.70 -2.52
CA THR A 99 2.11 0.59 -2.41
C THR A 99 1.58 -0.55 -3.28
N GLY A 100 0.54 -1.21 -2.81
CA GLY A 100 -0.14 -2.28 -3.54
C GLY A 100 -1.65 -2.22 -3.35
N LEU A 101 -2.41 -2.81 -4.26
CA LEU A 101 -3.85 -2.99 -4.09
C LEU A 101 -4.15 -4.37 -3.52
N GLU A 102 -5.06 -4.42 -2.54
CA GLU A 102 -5.65 -5.67 -2.08
C GLU A 102 -6.96 -5.89 -2.85
N ILE A 103 -6.91 -6.73 -3.90
CA ILE A 103 -8.01 -7.07 -4.82
C ILE A 103 -8.50 -8.50 -4.64
#